data_AF-A0A8X6QQN9-F1
#
_entry.id   AF-A0A8X6QQN9-F1
#
_cell.length_a   1.000
_cell.length_b   1.000
_cell.length_c   1.000
_cell.angle_alpha   90.00
_cell.angle_beta   90.00
_cell.angle_gamma   90.00
#
_symmetry.space_group_name_H-M   'P 1'
#
loop_
_entity.id
_entity.type
_entity.pdbx_description
1 polymer ?
#
loop_
_entity_poly.entity_id
_entity_poly.type
_entity_poly.pdbx_seq_one_letter_code
_entity_poly.pdbx_strand_id
1 'polypeptide(L)' 'SHLGDLGNIKAGKKGVASVNIVDKHLSLYGDLSIIGRSIV' A
#
# COMPACT_ATOMS: atom_id res chain seq x y z
N SER A 1 1.34 6.96 -11.82
CA SER A 1 1.06 7.06 -10.38
C SER A 1 -0.43 7.37 -10.23
N HIS A 2 -1.13 6.48 -9.53
CA HIS A 2 -2.57 6.57 -9.25
C HIS A 2 -2.78 6.60 -7.74
N LEU A 3 -3.96 7.03 -7.26
CA LEU A 3 -4.30 6.94 -5.84
C LEU A 3 -4.33 5.47 -5.41
N GLY A 4 -3.45 5.11 -4.47
CA GLY A 4 -3.27 3.73 -4.01
C GLY A 4 -2.15 2.95 -4.69
N ASP A 5 -1.40 3.57 -5.61
CA ASP A 5 -0.13 3.01 -6.12
C ASP A 5 0.97 3.14 -5.06
N LEU A 6 1.39 2.00 -4.49
CA LEU A 6 2.43 1.92 -3.47
C LEU A 6 3.79 1.47 -4.04
N GLY A 7 3.87 1.29 -5.37
CA GLY A 7 5.08 0.82 -6.04
C GLY A 7 5.44 -0.64 -5.74
N ASN A 8 6.71 -0.98 -5.95
CA ASN A 8 7.20 -2.35 -5.80
C ASN A 8 7.75 -2.63 -4.40
N ILE A 9 7.49 -3.83 -3.88
CA ILE A 9 8.18 -4.38 -2.71
C ILE A 9 9.31 -5.32 -3.15
N LYS A 10 10.29 -5.54 -2.27
CA LYS A 10 11.41 -6.44 -2.53
C LYS A 10 11.39 -7.62 -1.56
N ALA A 11 11.25 -8.82 -2.11
CA ALA A 11 11.43 -10.05 -1.35
C ALA A 11 12.93 -10.31 -1.11
N GLY A 12 13.27 -10.74 0.10
CA GLY A 12 14.59 -11.25 0.43
C GLY A 12 14.82 -12.66 -0.10
N LYS A 13 16.02 -13.22 0.13
CA LYS A 13 16.40 -14.58 -0.34
C LYS A 13 15.47 -15.71 0.13
N LYS A 14 14.68 -15.48 1.19
CA LYS A 14 13.69 -16.42 1.73
C LYS A 14 12.28 -16.22 1.15
N GLY A 15 12.12 -15.36 0.14
CA GLY A 15 10.80 -15.03 -0.42
C GLY A 15 9.95 -14.10 0.45
N VAL A 16 10.45 -13.64 1.61
CA VAL A 16 9.75 -12.73 2.51
C VAL A 16 10.08 -11.29 2.16
N ALA A 17 9.05 -10.47 1.93
CA ALA A 17 9.16 -9.02 1.80
C ALA A 17 8.68 -8.35 3.08
N SER A 18 9.59 -7.76 3.86
CA SER A 18 9.21 -6.91 5.00
C SER A 18 8.82 -5.53 4.46
N VAL A 19 7.56 -5.14 4.65
CA VAL A 19 7.00 -3.90 4.11
C VAL A 19 6.82 -2.87 5.23
N ASN A 20 7.39 -1.68 5.04
CA ASN A 20 7.16 -0.51 5.89
C ASN A 20 7.10 0.73 4.97
N ILE A 21 5.87 1.16 4.64
CA ILE A 21 5.60 2.27 3.72
C ILE A 21 4.74 3.30 4.46
N VAL A 22 5.09 4.57 4.32
CA VAL A 22 4.30 5.71 4.81
C VAL A 22 3.82 6.50 3.59
N ASP A 23 2.52 6.60 3.42
CA ASP A 23 1.88 7.32 2.32
C ASP A 23 0.98 8.44 2.86
N LYS A 24 0.94 9.57 2.16
CA LYS A 24 0.17 10.77 2.56
C LYS A 24 -1.17 10.91 1.83
N HIS A 25 -1.40 10.11 0.81
CA HIS A 25 -2.59 10.17 -0.04
C HIS A 25 -3.61 9.11 0.35
N LEU A 26 -3.18 7.97 0.90
CA LEU A 26 -4.06 6.97 1.48
C LEU A 26 -4.77 7.52 2.72
N SER A 27 -6.07 7.29 2.80
CA SER A 27 -6.91 7.67 3.94
C SER A 27 -7.78 6.50 4.39
N LEU A 28 -8.05 6.41 5.69
CA LEU A 28 -8.99 5.45 6.26
C LEU A 28 -10.38 6.06 6.50
N TYR A 29 -10.58 7.32 6.12
CA TYR A 29 -11.82 8.07 6.30
C TYR A 29 -12.08 9.04 5.13
N GLY A 30 -13.30 9.56 5.04
CA GLY A 30 -13.73 10.46 3.96
C GLY A 30 -13.94 9.74 2.63
N ASP A 31 -14.25 10.52 1.59
CA ASP A 31 -14.71 10.00 0.29
C ASP A 31 -13.68 9.12 -0.44
N LEU A 32 -12.39 9.33 -0.16
CA LEU A 32 -11.28 8.56 -0.72
C LEU A 32 -10.79 7.45 0.23
N SER A 33 -11.60 7.04 1.22
CA SER A 33 -11.25 5.97 2.14
C SER A 33 -10.93 4.66 1.42
N ILE A 34 -9.89 3.97 1.89
CA ILE A 34 -9.50 2.63 1.41
C ILE A 34 -10.09 1.48 2.24
N ILE A 35 -10.85 1.78 3.30
CA ILE A 35 -11.52 0.76 4.09
C ILE A 35 -12.51 -0.01 3.20
N GLY A 36 -12.45 -1.35 3.27
CA GLY A 36 -13.28 -2.24 2.44
C GLY A 36 -12.78 -2.44 1.01
N ARG A 37 -11.66 -1.81 0.61
CA ARG A 37 -10.98 -2.06 -0.67
C ARG A 37 -9.93 -3.16 -0.53
N SER A 38 -9.47 -3.66 -1.67
CA SER A 38 -8.38 -4.64 -1.74
C SER A 38 -7.01 -3.96 -1.82
N ILE A 39 -6.00 -4.61 -1.25
CA ILE A 39 -4.58 -4.31 -1.44
C ILE A 39 -4.01 -5.44 -2.32
N VAL A 40 -3.26 -5.08 -3.37
CA VAL A 40 -2.63 -6.01 -4.31
C VAL A 40 -1.20 -5.56 -4.57
#